data_AF-A0A522TD76-F1
#
_entry.id   AF-A0A522TD76-F1
#
_cell.length_a   1.000
_cell.length_b   1.000
_cell.length_c   1.000
_cell.angle_alpha   90.00
_cell.angle_beta   90.00
_cell.angle_gamma   90.00
#
_symmetry.space_group_name_H-M   'P 1'
#
loop_
_entity.id
_entity.type
_entity.pdbx_description
1 polymer ?
#
loop_
_entity_poly.entity_id
_entity_poly.type
_entity_poly.pdbx_seq_one_letter_code
_entity_poly.pdbx_strand_id
1 'polypeptide(L)'
;MNDKPSPAHFYPLITTAAEANGLNWWLLYGVIEQESSFDPHAISPCGALGLMQLMPASFPAWARTSLLDAHNNVKLGASFLRQCIAMWTEESPDEAIQFGLGSYNGGSGYVLAAQALVQRDGLPGHRWAEVAPQLPFAVCQGKHCDADQMRDYVAAIWAKYAARRIAPPPTEVAA
;
A
#
# COMPACT_ATOMS: atom_id res chain seq x y z
N MET A 1 1.77 -1.12 30.16
CA MET A 1 1.70 -0.10 29.09
C MET A 1 2.61 -0.62 28.01
N ASN A 2 2.09 -1.07 26.87
CA ASN A 2 2.96 -1.64 25.83
C ASN A 2 3.63 -0.49 25.10
N ASP A 3 4.92 -0.29 25.36
CA ASP A 3 5.78 0.61 24.60
C ASP A 3 5.86 0.08 23.17
N LYS A 4 5.06 0.68 22.29
CA LYS A 4 5.16 0.48 20.85
C LYS A 4 6.57 0.88 20.41
N PRO A 5 7.30 0.02 19.66
CA PRO A 5 8.62 0.39 19.15
C PRO A 5 8.54 1.67 18.34
N SER A 6 9.55 2.53 18.47
CA SER A 6 9.64 3.73 17.64
C SER A 6 9.77 3.34 16.16
N PRO A 7 9.34 4.20 15.20
CA PRO A 7 9.50 3.91 13.78
C PRO A 7 10.94 3.54 13.40
N ALA A 8 11.93 4.16 14.07
CA ALA A 8 13.36 3.91 13.84
C ALA A 8 13.78 2.45 14.07
N HIS A 9 13.09 1.74 14.96
CA HIS A 9 13.32 0.31 15.18
C HIS A 9 13.11 -0.52 13.90
N PHE A 10 12.20 -0.08 13.02
CA PHE A 10 11.86 -0.80 11.80
C PHE A 10 12.64 -0.32 10.57
N TYR A 11 13.49 0.71 10.67
CA TYR A 11 14.18 1.26 9.49
C TYR A 11 15.00 0.22 8.71
N PRO A 12 15.87 -0.61 9.35
CA PRO A 12 16.62 -1.63 8.61
C PRO A 12 15.70 -2.63 7.91
N LEU A 13 14.61 -3.05 8.58
CA LEU A 13 13.63 -3.95 8.00
C LEU A 13 12.93 -3.33 6.77
N ILE A 14 12.53 -2.07 6.86
CA ILE A 14 11.86 -1.33 5.79
C ILE A 14 12.80 -1.13 4.61
N THR A 15 14.05 -0.72 4.84
CA THR A 15 15.01 -0.47 3.77
C THR A 15 15.36 -1.76 3.04
N THR A 16 15.68 -2.85 3.77
CA THR A 16 15.96 -4.16 3.17
C THR A 16 14.76 -4.70 2.37
N ALA A 17 13.55 -4.62 2.91
CA ALA A 17 12.36 -5.13 2.22
C ALA A 17 12.01 -4.27 0.99
N ALA A 18 12.19 -2.96 1.06
CA ALA A 18 11.97 -2.07 -0.08
C ALA A 18 12.98 -2.36 -1.20
N GLU A 19 14.27 -2.46 -0.88
CA GLU A 19 15.33 -2.79 -1.83
C GLU A 19 15.09 -4.14 -2.52
N ALA A 20 14.78 -5.18 -1.74
CA ALA A 20 14.51 -6.53 -2.26
C ALA A 20 13.33 -6.59 -3.24
N ASN A 21 12.42 -5.62 -3.20
CA ASN A 21 11.25 -5.54 -4.08
C ASN A 21 11.33 -4.41 -5.12
N GLY A 22 12.48 -3.73 -5.23
CA GLY A 22 12.64 -2.58 -6.13
C GLY A 22 11.66 -1.44 -5.83
N LEU A 23 11.36 -1.23 -4.55
CA LEU A 23 10.52 -0.15 -4.04
C LEU A 23 11.39 0.93 -3.40
N ASN A 24 10.90 2.17 -3.42
CA ASN A 24 11.52 3.22 -2.62
C ASN A 24 11.14 3.03 -1.14
N TRP A 25 12.12 3.16 -0.24
CA TRP A 25 11.91 2.94 1.19
C TRP A 25 10.89 3.91 1.80
N TRP A 26 10.79 5.15 1.33
CA TRP A 26 9.78 6.11 1.79
C TRP A 26 8.36 5.71 1.42
N LEU A 27 8.19 5.00 0.31
CA LEU A 27 6.88 4.46 -0.07
C LEU A 27 6.46 3.38 0.92
N LEU A 28 7.36 2.43 1.21
CA LEU A 28 7.08 1.35 2.15
C LEU A 28 6.89 1.86 3.59
N TYR A 29 7.68 2.85 4.00
CA TYR A 29 7.50 3.58 5.26
C TYR A 29 6.10 4.19 5.34
N GLY A 30 5.67 4.92 4.30
CA GLY A 30 4.37 5.58 4.27
C GLY A 30 3.20 4.59 4.37
N VAL A 31 3.31 3.44 3.70
CA VAL A 31 2.35 2.34 3.81
C VAL A 31 2.28 1.81 5.25
N ILE A 32 3.41 1.45 5.86
CA ILE A 32 3.43 0.92 7.25
C ILE A 32 2.89 1.93 8.26
N GLU A 33 3.22 3.20 8.09
CA GLU A 33 2.72 4.29 8.92
C GLU A 33 1.18 4.40 8.82
N GLN A 34 0.64 4.33 7.60
CA GLN A 34 -0.79 4.43 7.37
C GLN A 34 -1.55 3.19 7.85
N GLU A 35 -0.95 2.01 7.73
CA GLU A 35 -1.59 0.73 8.02
C GLU A 35 -1.64 0.42 9.53
N SER A 36 -0.54 0.63 10.25
CA SER A 36 -0.44 0.23 11.66
C SER A 36 0.14 1.31 12.57
N SER A 37 0.54 2.44 11.98
CA SER A 37 1.38 3.45 12.63
C SER A 37 2.63 2.84 13.26
N PHE A 38 3.19 1.76 12.69
CA PHE A 38 4.32 0.95 13.20
C PHE A 38 3.98 0.01 14.38
N ASP A 39 2.76 -0.50 14.49
CA ASP A 39 2.41 -1.51 15.50
C ASP A 39 2.50 -2.92 14.89
N PRO A 40 3.50 -3.74 15.26
CA PRO A 40 3.66 -5.08 14.71
C PRO A 40 2.57 -6.06 15.17
N HIS A 41 1.81 -5.73 16.22
CA HIS A 41 0.73 -6.55 16.74
C HIS A 41 -0.66 -6.00 16.37
N ALA A 42 -0.74 -5.02 15.46
CA ALA A 42 -2.01 -4.45 15.04
C ALA A 42 -2.93 -5.51 14.40
N ILE A 43 -4.17 -5.55 14.86
CA ILE A 43 -5.24 -6.40 14.31
C ILE A 43 -6.42 -5.50 13.98
N SER A 44 -6.78 -5.38 12.71
CA SER A 44 -7.94 -4.58 12.31
C SER A 44 -9.26 -5.28 12.65
N PRO A 45 -10.38 -4.55 12.71
CA PRO A 45 -11.71 -5.14 12.88
C PRO A 45 -12.09 -6.16 11.80
N CYS A 46 -11.53 -6.04 10.58
CA CYS A 46 -11.74 -6.99 9.49
C CYS A 46 -10.70 -8.13 9.44
N GLY A 47 -9.77 -8.18 10.41
CA GLY A 47 -8.81 -9.28 10.56
C GLY A 47 -7.49 -9.10 9.80
N ALA A 48 -7.17 -7.88 9.37
CA ALA A 48 -5.86 -7.55 8.82
C ALA A 48 -4.80 -7.53 9.93
N LEU A 49 -3.58 -8.00 9.64
CA LEU A 49 -2.54 -8.26 10.66
C LEU A 49 -1.23 -7.51 10.41
N GLY A 50 -0.64 -7.02 11.50
CA GLY A 50 0.76 -6.58 11.59
C GLY A 50 1.07 -5.24 10.91
N LEU A 51 2.35 -4.98 10.67
CA LEU A 51 2.85 -3.67 10.24
C LEU A 51 2.21 -3.14 8.95
N MET A 52 1.94 -4.03 8.00
CA MET A 52 1.37 -3.73 6.68
C MET A 52 -0.07 -4.22 6.54
N GLN A 53 -0.74 -4.57 7.66
CA GLN A 53 -2.16 -4.97 7.70
C GLN A 53 -2.53 -5.98 6.60
N LEU A 54 -1.83 -7.10 6.59
CA LEU A 54 -2.03 -8.15 5.62
C LEU A 54 -3.25 -9.00 5.95
N MET A 55 -4.13 -9.19 4.97
CA MET A 55 -5.29 -10.07 5.09
C MET A 55 -4.84 -11.54 5.02
N PRO A 56 -5.05 -12.37 6.07
CA PRO A 56 -4.58 -13.76 6.06
C PRO A 56 -5.14 -14.59 4.90
N ALA A 57 -6.35 -14.27 4.43
CA ALA A 57 -6.98 -14.93 3.29
C ALA A 57 -6.19 -14.76 1.98
N SER A 58 -5.44 -13.67 1.83
CA SER A 58 -4.62 -13.38 0.64
C SER A 58 -3.34 -14.21 0.57
N PHE A 59 -2.96 -14.90 1.67
CA PHE A 59 -1.71 -15.62 1.77
C PHE A 59 -1.92 -17.14 1.93
N PRO A 60 -0.99 -17.97 1.44
CA PRO A 60 -1.04 -19.41 1.62
C PRO A 60 -0.97 -19.77 3.10
N ALA A 61 -1.56 -20.92 3.47
CA ALA A 61 -1.74 -21.33 4.87
C ALA A 61 -0.44 -21.28 5.70
N TRP A 62 0.70 -21.64 5.11
CA TRP A 62 2.02 -21.62 5.78
C TRP A 62 2.48 -20.22 6.20
N ALA A 63 2.04 -19.17 5.50
CA ALA A 63 2.42 -17.79 5.79
C ALA A 63 1.51 -17.14 6.84
N ARG A 64 0.28 -17.67 7.03
CA ARG A 64 -0.74 -17.05 7.89
C ARG A 64 -0.34 -17.03 9.36
N THR A 65 0.42 -18.02 9.81
CA THR A 65 0.84 -18.15 11.22
C THR A 65 1.97 -17.19 11.60
N SER A 66 2.59 -16.50 10.63
CA SER A 66 3.70 -15.57 10.86
C SER A 66 3.39 -14.13 10.48
N LEU A 67 2.14 -13.77 10.18
CA LEU A 67 1.79 -12.40 9.80
C LEU A 67 1.89 -11.38 10.94
N LEU A 68 1.98 -11.82 12.20
CA LEU A 68 2.30 -10.94 13.34
C LEU A 68 3.81 -10.84 13.62
N ASP A 69 4.65 -11.64 12.94
CA ASP A 69 6.09 -11.43 12.94
C ASP A 69 6.42 -10.25 12.01
N ALA A 70 7.02 -9.20 12.56
CA ALA A 70 7.30 -7.96 11.83
C ALA A 70 8.09 -8.20 10.54
N HIS A 71 9.10 -9.07 10.59
CA HIS A 71 9.95 -9.36 9.43
C HIS A 71 9.16 -10.03 8.31
N ASN A 72 8.42 -11.10 8.61
CA ASN A 72 7.58 -11.80 7.64
C ASN A 72 6.47 -10.90 7.10
N ASN A 73 5.84 -10.10 7.96
CA ASN A 73 4.79 -9.17 7.57
C ASN A 73 5.30 -8.14 6.56
N VAL A 74 6.41 -7.45 6.86
CA VAL A 74 6.96 -6.42 5.96
C VAL A 74 7.49 -7.04 4.68
N LYS A 75 8.15 -8.20 4.74
CA LYS A 75 8.64 -8.91 3.55
C LYS A 75 7.50 -9.28 2.59
N LEU A 76 6.44 -9.91 3.11
CA LEU A 76 5.29 -10.33 2.32
C LEU A 76 4.49 -9.11 1.82
N GLY A 77 4.32 -8.09 2.66
CA GLY A 77 3.58 -6.89 2.30
C GLY A 77 4.28 -6.04 1.27
N ALA A 78 5.62 -5.91 1.32
CA ALA A 78 6.40 -5.24 0.30
C ALA A 78 6.29 -5.96 -1.05
N SER A 79 6.33 -7.29 -1.05
CA SER A 79 6.12 -8.08 -2.27
C SER A 79 4.71 -7.91 -2.84
N PHE A 80 3.69 -7.93 -1.99
CA PHE A 80 2.32 -7.71 -2.39
C PHE A 80 2.11 -6.29 -2.95
N LEU A 81 2.64 -5.27 -2.29
CA LEU A 81 2.61 -3.88 -2.78
C LEU A 81 3.29 -3.75 -4.15
N ARG A 82 4.44 -4.39 -4.33
CA ARG A 82 5.13 -4.41 -5.64
C ARG A 82 4.26 -5.06 -6.72
N GLN A 83 3.56 -6.15 -6.41
CA GLN A 83 2.61 -6.76 -7.34
C GLN A 83 1.47 -5.81 -7.67
N CYS A 84 0.92 -5.10 -6.68
CA CYS A 84 -0.14 -4.12 -6.89
C CYS A 84 0.30 -2.99 -7.85
N ILE A 85 1.53 -2.48 -7.70
CA ILE A 85 2.09 -1.45 -8.60
C ILE A 85 2.35 -2.02 -9.99
N ALA A 86 2.88 -3.24 -10.08
CA ALA A 86 3.26 -3.87 -11.34
C ALA A 86 2.07 -4.25 -12.25
N MET A 87 0.83 -4.20 -11.76
CA MET A 87 -0.37 -4.35 -12.61
C MET A 87 -0.58 -3.15 -13.55
N TRP A 88 -0.01 -1.99 -13.24
CA TRP A 88 -0.26 -0.73 -13.94
C TRP A 88 0.85 -0.42 -14.95
N THR A 89 1.07 -1.33 -15.90
CA THR A 89 2.21 -1.28 -16.84
C THR A 89 2.13 -0.15 -17.86
N GLU A 90 0.92 0.31 -18.17
CA GLU A 90 0.69 1.40 -19.12
C GLU A 90 0.85 2.79 -18.47
N GLU A 91 0.94 2.85 -17.15
CA GLU A 91 0.96 4.09 -16.40
C GLU A 91 2.37 4.62 -16.20
N SER A 92 2.50 5.95 -16.13
CA SER A 92 3.78 6.55 -15.72
C SER A 92 4.17 6.06 -14.32
N PRO A 93 5.46 6.05 -13.94
CA PRO A 93 5.89 5.52 -12.64
C PRO A 93 5.15 6.12 -11.44
N ASP A 94 4.83 7.41 -11.49
CA ASP A 94 4.12 8.12 -10.41
C ASP A 94 2.65 7.74 -10.35
N GLU A 95 2.02 7.51 -11.50
CA GLU A 95 0.63 7.07 -11.60
C GLU A 95 0.51 5.59 -11.21
N ALA A 96 1.43 4.72 -11.67
CA ALA A 96 1.48 3.31 -11.29
C ALA A 96 1.57 3.11 -9.76
N ILE A 97 2.29 3.99 -9.06
CA ILE A 97 2.34 3.99 -7.59
C ILE A 97 0.97 4.35 -6.99
N GLN A 98 0.33 5.42 -7.45
CA GLN A 98 -0.98 5.84 -6.94
C GLN A 98 -2.08 4.79 -7.20
N PHE A 99 -2.15 4.27 -8.42
CA PHE A 99 -3.06 3.18 -8.78
C PHE A 99 -2.75 1.88 -8.01
N GLY A 100 -1.46 1.59 -7.79
CA GLY A 100 -1.00 0.47 -6.97
C GLY A 100 -1.41 0.59 -5.51
N LEU A 101 -1.32 1.78 -4.91
CA LEU A 101 -1.79 2.05 -3.55
C LEU A 101 -3.31 1.88 -3.42
N GLY A 102 -4.10 2.37 -4.39
CA GLY A 102 -5.55 2.13 -4.42
C GLY A 102 -5.88 0.64 -4.53
N SER A 103 -5.11 -0.08 -5.35
CA SER A 103 -5.24 -1.53 -5.51
C SER A 103 -4.88 -2.31 -4.25
N TYR A 104 -3.86 -1.85 -3.51
CA TYR A 104 -3.44 -2.45 -2.24
C TYR A 104 -4.53 -2.30 -1.17
N ASN A 105 -5.12 -1.09 -1.08
CA ASN A 105 -6.09 -0.76 -0.04
C ASN A 105 -7.47 -1.40 -0.27
N GLY A 106 -8.05 -1.24 -1.46
CA GLY A 106 -9.42 -1.70 -1.72
C GLY A 106 -9.56 -2.74 -2.83
N GLY A 107 -8.48 -3.06 -3.54
CA GLY A 107 -8.47 -4.05 -4.62
C GLY A 107 -8.54 -3.43 -6.01
N SER A 108 -7.74 -3.99 -6.94
CA SER A 108 -7.61 -3.48 -8.31
C SER A 108 -8.89 -3.53 -9.13
N GLY A 109 -9.82 -4.44 -8.80
CA GLY A 109 -11.11 -4.54 -9.51
C GLY A 109 -11.94 -3.25 -9.44
N TYR A 110 -11.92 -2.54 -8.32
CA TYR A 110 -12.60 -1.24 -8.21
C TYR A 110 -11.86 -0.14 -8.95
N VAL A 111 -10.53 -0.15 -8.91
CA VAL A 111 -9.70 0.82 -9.62
C VAL A 111 -9.88 0.69 -11.13
N LEU A 112 -9.87 -0.53 -11.65
CA LEU A 112 -10.14 -0.82 -13.06
C LEU A 112 -11.57 -0.43 -13.46
N ALA A 113 -12.56 -0.70 -12.61
CA ALA A 113 -13.94 -0.30 -12.86
C ALA A 113 -14.09 1.23 -12.90
N ALA A 114 -13.41 1.96 -12.00
CA ALA A 114 -13.37 3.42 -12.03
C ALA A 114 -12.65 3.95 -13.28
N GLN A 115 -11.54 3.34 -13.68
CA GLN A 115 -10.81 3.71 -14.90
C GLN A 115 -11.68 3.51 -16.16
N ALA A 116 -12.44 2.42 -16.21
CA ALA A 116 -13.38 2.17 -17.30
C ALA A 116 -14.51 3.21 -17.38
N LEU A 117 -14.96 3.77 -16.25
CA LEU A 117 -15.93 4.87 -16.25
C LEU A 117 -15.34 6.13 -16.88
N VAL A 118 -14.11 6.51 -16.51
CA VAL A 118 -13.40 7.65 -17.12
C VAL A 118 -13.23 7.46 -18.63
N GLN A 119 -12.88 6.25 -19.08
CA GLN A 119 -12.68 5.93 -20.50
C GLN A 119 -13.98 5.95 -21.30
N ARG A 120 -15.11 5.58 -20.69
CA ARG A 120 -16.43 5.70 -21.33
C ARG A 120 -16.83 7.15 -21.60
N ASP A 121 -16.31 8.08 -20.79
CA ASP A 121 -16.51 9.52 -20.98
C ASP A 121 -15.50 10.14 -21.98
N GLY A 122 -14.70 9.31 -22.65
CA GLY A 122 -13.76 9.72 -23.69
C GLY A 122 -12.43 10.26 -23.16
N LEU A 123 -12.17 10.16 -21.85
CA LEU A 123 -10.91 10.56 -21.24
C LEU A 123 -9.91 9.37 -21.21
N PRO A 124 -8.58 9.61 -21.18
CA PRO A 124 -7.61 8.52 -21.24
C PRO A 124 -7.65 7.57 -20.02
N GLY A 125 -7.93 8.11 -18.82
CA GLY A 125 -7.97 7.31 -17.59
C GLY A 125 -6.59 6.93 -17.05
N HIS A 126 -5.52 7.59 -17.49
CA HIS A 126 -4.13 7.32 -17.08
C HIS A 126 -3.65 8.17 -15.90
N ARG A 127 -4.57 8.88 -15.24
CA ARG A 127 -4.25 9.70 -14.07
C ARG A 127 -5.15 9.33 -12.91
N TRP A 128 -4.55 9.03 -11.76
CA TRP A 128 -5.27 8.77 -10.52
C TRP A 128 -6.24 9.93 -10.19
N ALA A 129 -5.81 11.18 -10.42
CA ALA A 129 -6.67 12.35 -10.20
C ALA A 129 -7.95 12.38 -11.06
N GLU A 130 -7.96 11.69 -12.21
CA GLU A 130 -9.15 11.54 -13.06
C GLU A 130 -9.99 10.33 -12.66
N VAL A 131 -9.32 9.23 -12.28
CA VAL A 131 -9.96 7.96 -11.94
C VAL A 131 -10.57 7.94 -10.54
N ALA A 132 -9.86 8.47 -9.55
CA ALA A 132 -10.26 8.42 -8.16
C ALA A 132 -11.65 9.03 -7.88
N PRO A 133 -12.07 10.14 -8.53
CA PRO A 133 -13.43 10.65 -8.41
C PRO A 133 -14.54 9.69 -8.87
N GLN A 134 -14.21 8.68 -9.70
CA GLN A 134 -15.17 7.69 -10.20
C GLN A 134 -15.33 6.46 -9.30
N LEU A 135 -14.48 6.30 -8.27
CA LEU A 135 -14.55 5.17 -7.33
C LEU A 135 -15.92 4.97 -6.66
N PRO A 136 -16.68 6.01 -6.28
CA PRO A 136 -18.03 5.82 -5.71
C PRO A 136 -19.01 5.12 -6.66
N PHE A 137 -18.80 5.24 -7.97
CA PHE A 137 -19.65 4.67 -9.00
C PHE A 137 -19.13 3.32 -9.51
N ALA A 138 -17.88 2.97 -9.18
CA ALA A 138 -17.26 1.72 -9.57
C ALA A 138 -17.91 0.53 -8.86
N VAL A 139 -18.35 -0.45 -9.65
CA VAL A 139 -18.92 -1.71 -9.14
C VAL A 139 -18.00 -2.86 -9.51
N CYS A 140 -17.57 -3.62 -8.50
CA CYS A 140 -16.80 -4.85 -8.68
C CYS A 140 -17.53 -5.99 -7.97
N GLN A 141 -17.79 -7.09 -8.70
CA GLN A 141 -18.52 -8.25 -8.17
C GLN A 141 -19.85 -7.88 -7.47
N GLY A 142 -20.56 -6.89 -8.01
CA GLY A 142 -21.86 -6.42 -7.49
C GLY A 142 -21.77 -5.58 -6.20
N LYS A 143 -20.57 -5.16 -5.78
CA LYS A 143 -20.35 -4.32 -4.60
C LYS A 143 -19.69 -2.99 -4.99
N HIS A 144 -19.78 -2.02 -4.10
CA HIS A 144 -19.00 -0.78 -4.14
C HIS A 144 -17.83 -0.86 -3.16
N CYS A 145 -16.76 -0.13 -3.45
CA CYS A 145 -15.67 0.09 -2.50
C CYS A 145 -16.01 1.20 -1.50
N ASP A 146 -15.23 1.26 -0.41
CA ASP A 146 -15.15 2.48 0.40
C ASP A 146 -14.27 3.50 -0.33
N ALA A 147 -14.91 4.30 -1.18
CA ALA A 147 -14.22 5.22 -2.06
C ALA A 147 -13.52 6.36 -1.30
N ASP A 148 -14.09 6.84 -0.19
CA ASP A 148 -13.46 7.87 0.65
C ASP A 148 -12.19 7.31 1.30
N GLN A 149 -12.28 6.13 1.93
CA GLN A 149 -11.12 5.47 2.54
C GLN A 149 -9.98 5.26 1.53
N MET A 150 -10.28 4.75 0.33
CA MET A 150 -9.25 4.50 -0.69
C MET A 150 -8.59 5.79 -1.17
N ARG A 151 -9.38 6.85 -1.38
CA ARG A 151 -8.85 8.17 -1.79
C ARG A 151 -7.95 8.77 -0.73
N ASP A 152 -8.40 8.76 0.52
CA ASP A 152 -7.64 9.28 1.65
C ASP A 152 -6.35 8.49 1.89
N TYR A 153 -6.42 7.17 1.76
CA TYR A 153 -5.25 6.28 1.85
C TYR A 153 -4.18 6.64 0.81
N VAL A 154 -4.58 6.75 -0.47
CA VAL A 154 -3.63 7.12 -1.54
C VAL A 154 -3.08 8.52 -1.32
N ALA A 155 -3.93 9.50 -0.99
CA ALA A 155 -3.51 10.88 -0.78
C ALA A 155 -2.51 11.03 0.38
N ALA A 156 -2.76 10.37 1.51
CA ALA A 156 -1.91 10.43 2.70
C ALA A 156 -0.50 9.89 2.43
N ILE A 157 -0.40 8.75 1.73
CA ILE A 157 0.88 8.12 1.42
C ILE A 157 1.59 8.88 0.30
N TRP A 158 0.88 9.23 -0.77
CA TRP A 158 1.46 9.93 -1.92
C TRP A 158 2.07 11.27 -1.53
N ALA A 159 1.37 12.09 -0.74
CA ALA A 159 1.86 13.40 -0.33
C ALA A 159 3.19 13.30 0.43
N LYS A 160 3.30 12.34 1.36
CA LYS A 160 4.53 12.10 2.13
C LYS A 160 5.64 11.52 1.26
N TYR A 161 5.32 10.53 0.42
CA TYR A 161 6.27 9.88 -0.46
C TYR A 161 6.86 10.86 -1.49
N ALA A 162 6.00 11.59 -2.21
CA ALA A 162 6.43 12.54 -3.23
C ALA A 162 7.37 13.63 -2.67
N ALA A 163 7.10 14.10 -1.45
CA ALA A 163 7.94 15.09 -0.77
C ALA A 163 9.31 14.56 -0.31
N ARG A 164 9.45 13.24 -0.10
CA ARG A 164 10.63 12.64 0.54
C ARG A 164 11.39 11.64 -0.31
N ARG A 165 10.87 11.22 -1.47
CA ARG A 165 11.41 10.11 -2.28
C ARG A 165 12.88 10.23 -2.70
N ILE A 166 13.44 11.44 -2.69
CA ILE A 166 14.86 11.69 -2.99
C ILE A 166 15.77 11.63 -1.76
N ALA A 167 15.21 11.65 -0.55
CA ALA A 167 15.97 11.59 0.68
C ALA A 167 16.47 10.15 0.92
N PRO A 168 17.77 9.98 1.21
CA PRO A 168 18.35 8.66 1.40
C PRO A 168 17.74 7.98 2.64
N PRO A 169 17.82 6.64 2.70
CA PRO A 169 17.51 5.94 3.94
C PRO A 169 18.42 6.43 5.07
N PRO A 170 17.94 6.44 6.32
CA PRO A 170 18.79 6.75 7.46
C PRO A 170 19.96 5.77 7.48
N THR A 171 21.18 6.31 7.55
CA THR A 171 22.39 5.51 7.77
C THR A 171 22.24 4.74 9.07
N GLU A 172 22.60 3.45 9.06
CA GLU A 172 22.68 2.64 10.27
C GLU A 172 23.39 3.46 11.36
N VAL A 173 22.70 3.69 12.47
CA VAL A 173 23.40 4.13 13.68
C VAL A 173 24.26 2.95 14.05
N ALA A 174 25.58 3.08 13.87
CA ALA A 174 26.53 2.10 14.36
C ALA A 174 26.17 1.77 15.82
N ALA A 175 25.95 0.49 16.07
CA ALA A 175 25.63 -0.05 17.39
C ALA A 175 26.68 0.33 18.44
#